data_AF-A0A1E1WC85-F1
#
_entry.id   AF-A0A1E1WC85-F1
#
_cell.length_a   1.000
_cell.length_b   1.000
_cell.length_c   1.000
_cell.angle_alpha   90.00
_cell.angle_beta   90.00
_cell.angle_gamma   90.00
#
_symmetry.space_group_name_H-M   'P 1'
#
loop_
_entity.id
_entity.type
_entity.pdbx_description
1 polymer ?
#
loop_
_entity_poly.entity_id
_entity_poly.type
_entity_poly.pdbx_seq_one_letter_code
_entity_poly.pdbx_strand_id
1 'polypeptide(L)'
;SFLVNQLLDLMARKRREVIPQCSSHPGRELLFCETCDCVFCRHCADPHSDTPCDHTVVPFSIALKRMSEILLYRANECLSKLGSAREAVASELRRLEAAASAADE
;
A
#
# COMPACT_ATOMS: atom_id res chain seq x y z
N SER A 1 -0.97 -2.27 -12.93
CA SER A 1 -0.58 -2.49 -11.52
C SER A 1 -1.45 -3.55 -10.85
N PHE A 2 -1.11 -4.83 -11.01
CA PHE A 2 -1.83 -5.95 -10.39
C PHE A 2 -1.77 -5.90 -8.85
N LEU A 3 -0.59 -5.58 -8.30
CA LEU A 3 -0.38 -5.47 -6.85
C LEU A 3 -1.22 -4.37 -6.21
N VAL A 4 -1.29 -3.20 -6.86
CA VAL A 4 -2.08 -2.06 -6.35
C VAL A 4 -3.57 -2.40 -6.32
N ASN A 5 -4.09 -3.05 -7.36
CA ASN A 5 -5.50 -3.45 -7.41
C ASN A 5 -5.83 -4.52 -6.34
N GLN A 6 -4.94 -5.50 -6.16
CA GLN A 6 -5.09 -6.50 -5.08
C GLN A 6 -5.03 -5.87 -3.69
N LEU A 7 -4.19 -4.86 -3.48
CA LEU A 7 -4.09 -4.10 -2.24
C LEU A 7 -5.36 -3.28 -1.97
N LEU A 8 -5.92 -2.62 -3.00
CA LEU A 8 -7.17 -1.88 -2.87
C LEU A 8 -8.35 -2.81 -2.53
N ASP A 9 -8.43 -3.97 -3.19
CA ASP A 9 -9.45 -4.99 -2.90
C ASP A 9 -9.31 -5.56 -1.48
N LEU A 10 -8.08 -5.73 -1.00
CA LEU A 10 -7.78 -6.16 0.37
C LEU A 10 -8.19 -5.10 1.40
N MET A 11 -7.96 -3.81 1.11
CA MET A 11 -8.36 -2.71 1.98
C MET A 11 -9.88 -2.53 2.03
N ALA A 12 -10.58 -2.72 0.91
CA ALA A 12 -12.04 -2.62 0.81
C ALA A 12 -12.77 -3.75 1.55
N ARG A 13 -12.20 -4.97 1.56
CA ARG A 13 -12.76 -6.13 2.25
C ARG A 13 -12.20 -6.21 3.66
N LYS A 14 -12.88 -5.60 4.64
CA LYS A 14 -12.56 -5.72 6.09
C LYS A 14 -12.11 -7.15 6.47
N ARG A 15 -10.79 -7.32 6.64
CA ARG A 15 -10.08 -8.40 7.35
C ARG A 15 -10.74 -9.79 7.30
N ARG A 16 -10.71 -10.47 6.16
CA ARG A 16 -10.41 -11.91 6.21
C ARG A 16 -8.96 -12.05 5.81
N GLU A 17 -8.14 -12.54 6.74
CA GLU A 17 -6.74 -12.91 6.52
C GLU A 17 -6.70 -14.07 5.51
N VAL A 18 -6.98 -13.77 4.24
CA VAL A 18 -6.86 -14.74 3.17
C VAL A 18 -5.38 -14.81 2.86
N ILE A 19 -4.73 -15.88 3.33
CA ILE A 19 -3.36 -16.19 2.93
C ILE A 19 -3.37 -16.37 1.41
N PRO A 20 -2.65 -15.52 0.65
CA PRO A 20 -2.66 -15.64 -0.80
C PRO A 20 -2.01 -16.96 -1.20
N GLN A 21 -2.72 -17.73 -2.03
CA GLN A 21 -2.27 -19.02 -2.52
C GLN A 21 -2.03 -18.98 -4.02
N CYS A 22 -1.23 -19.91 -4.50
CA CYS A 22 -1.03 -20.11 -5.93
C CYS A 22 -2.34 -20.58 -6.59
N SER A 23 -2.75 -19.92 -7.68
CA SER A 23 -3.94 -20.30 -8.45
C SER A 23 -3.79 -21.64 -9.19
N SER A 24 -2.56 -21.97 -9.60
CA SER A 24 -2.25 -23.23 -10.27
C SER A 24 -2.00 -24.39 -9.29
N HIS A 25 -1.64 -24.08 -8.04
CA HIS A 25 -1.29 -25.06 -7.02
C HIS A 25 -2.06 -24.79 -5.72
N PRO A 26 -3.31 -25.29 -5.59
CA PRO A 26 -4.14 -25.08 -4.41
C PRO A 26 -3.44 -25.54 -3.14
N GLY A 27 -3.59 -24.78 -2.04
CA GLY A 27 -2.95 -25.09 -0.76
C GLY A 27 -1.45 -24.81 -0.70
N ARG A 28 -0.82 -24.31 -1.78
CA ARG A 28 0.56 -23.85 -1.76
C ARG A 28 0.62 -22.34 -1.53
N GLU A 29 1.46 -21.94 -0.58
CA GLU A 29 1.73 -20.54 -0.33
C GLU A 29 2.52 -19.90 -1.48
N LEU A 30 2.34 -18.59 -1.64
CA LEU A 30 3.20 -17.76 -2.46
C LEU A 30 4.39 -17.24 -1.64
N LEU A 31 5.51 -17.07 -2.31
CA LEU A 31 6.74 -16.48 -1.76
C LEU A 31 7.02 -15.15 -2.47
N PHE A 32 7.75 -14.28 -1.80
CA PHE A 32 8.25 -13.03 -2.36
C PHE A 32 9.76 -12.97 -2.23
N CYS A 33 10.45 -12.70 -3.34
CA CYS A 33 11.88 -12.41 -3.34
C CYS A 33 12.08 -10.91 -3.27
N GLU A 34 12.66 -10.42 -2.16
CA GLU A 34 12.96 -8.99 -1.98
C GLU A 34 14.08 -8.53 -2.94
N THR A 35 15.01 -9.42 -3.27
CA THR A 35 16.13 -9.13 -4.17
C THR A 35 15.68 -8.90 -5.61
N CYS A 36 14.68 -9.66 -6.07
CA CYS A 36 14.19 -9.63 -7.45
C CYS A 36 12.85 -8.92 -7.62
N ASP A 37 12.27 -8.43 -6.52
CA ASP A 37 10.94 -7.83 -6.45
C ASP A 37 9.86 -8.67 -7.18
N CYS A 38 9.85 -9.99 -6.91
CA CYS A 38 8.97 -10.92 -7.60
C CYS A 38 8.22 -11.86 -6.64
N VAL A 39 6.96 -12.15 -6.99
CA VAL A 39 6.12 -13.12 -6.27
C VAL A 39 6.07 -14.41 -7.08
N PHE A 40 6.30 -15.54 -6.43
CA PHE A 40 6.35 -16.83 -7.11
C PHE A 40 5.84 -17.98 -6.24
N CYS A 41 5.55 -19.11 -6.89
CA CYS A 41 5.33 -20.38 -6.23
C CYS A 41 6.44 -21.33 -6.64
N ARG A 42 7.10 -21.98 -5.69
CA ARG A 42 8.19 -22.96 -5.96
C ARG A 42 7.81 -24.08 -6.92
N HIS A 43 6.51 -24.38 -7.07
CA HIS A 43 6.03 -25.44 -7.95
C HIS A 43 5.74 -24.96 -9.38
N CYS A 44 5.50 -23.65 -9.58
CA CYS A 44 5.29 -23.09 -10.92
C CYS A 44 6.62 -23.00 -11.67
N ALA A 45 7.61 -22.43 -11.00
CA ALA A 45 8.99 -22.33 -11.41
C ALA A 45 9.73 -21.79 -10.18
N ASP A 46 10.93 -22.31 -9.89
CA ASP A 46 11.82 -21.66 -8.94
C ASP A 46 12.75 -20.73 -9.75
N PRO A 47 12.45 -19.41 -9.85
CA PRO A 47 13.27 -18.49 -10.62
C PRO A 47 14.68 -18.31 -10.03
N HIS A 48 14.98 -18.96 -8.90
CA HIS A 48 16.23 -18.86 -8.18
C HIS A 48 17.04 -20.18 -8.19
N SER A 49 16.67 -21.19 -9.00
CA SER A 49 17.37 -22.49 -9.03
C SER A 49 18.79 -22.43 -9.63
N ASP A 50 19.03 -21.49 -10.54
CA ASP A 50 20.19 -21.55 -11.46
C ASP A 50 21.31 -20.54 -11.12
N THR A 51 21.13 -19.71 -10.09
CA THR A 51 22.12 -18.69 -9.69
C THR A 51 22.53 -18.87 -8.23
N PRO A 52 23.84 -19.01 -7.92
CA PRO A 52 24.34 -19.14 -6.55
C PRO A 52 24.31 -17.80 -5.78
N CYS A 53 23.31 -16.96 -6.03
CA CYS A 53 23.09 -15.70 -5.34
C CYS A 53 22.22 -15.96 -4.10
N ASP A 54 22.65 -15.45 -2.94
CA ASP A 54 21.84 -15.47 -1.72
C ASP A 54 20.66 -14.49 -1.85
N HIS A 55 19.53 -14.98 -2.36
CA HIS A 55 18.29 -14.23 -2.45
C HIS A 55 17.58 -14.16 -1.10
N THR A 56 17.07 -12.98 -0.74
CA THR A 56 16.20 -12.84 0.43
C THR A 56 14.76 -13.16 0.06
N VAL A 57 14.30 -14.34 0.44
CA VAL A 57 12.95 -14.83 0.15
C VAL A 57 12.14 -14.95 1.44
N VAL A 58 10.92 -14.40 1.43
CA VAL A 58 9.98 -14.42 2.56
C VAL A 58 8.61 -14.94 2.13
N PRO A 59 7.80 -15.49 3.04
CA PRO A 59 6.40 -15.79 2.74
C PRO A 59 5.65 -14.54 2.26
N PHE A 60 4.92 -14.66 1.15
CA PHE A 60 4.22 -13.51 0.55
C PHE A 60 3.17 -12.91 1.49
N SER A 61 2.57 -13.71 2.37
CA SER A 61 1.65 -13.22 3.41
C SER A 61 2.30 -12.21 4.36
N ILE A 62 3.57 -12.43 4.73
CA ILE A 62 4.33 -11.52 5.59
C ILE A 62 4.68 -10.25 4.83
N ALA A 63 5.17 -10.37 3.59
CA ALA A 63 5.46 -9.23 2.75
C ALA A 63 4.21 -8.38 2.52
N LEU A 64 3.08 -9.01 2.19
CA LEU A 64 1.80 -8.35 1.97
C LEU A 64 1.30 -7.61 3.21
N LYS A 65 1.43 -8.21 4.39
CA LYS A 65 1.07 -7.54 5.65
C LYS A 65 1.90 -6.28 5.87
N ARG A 66 3.24 -6.37 5.75
CA ARG A 66 4.16 -5.22 5.90
C ARG A 66 3.83 -4.12 4.90
N MET A 67 3.69 -4.47 3.63
CA MET A 67 3.35 -3.50 2.57
C MET A 67 2.01 -2.82 2.82
N SER A 68 0.99 -3.58 3.25
CA SER A 68 -0.33 -3.03 3.56
C SER A 68 -0.28 -2.04 4.72
N GLU A 69 0.48 -2.34 5.77
CA GLU A 69 0.68 -1.44 6.91
C GLU A 69 1.41 -0.15 6.49
N ILE A 70 2.47 -0.25 5.69
CA ILE A 70 3.20 0.90 5.15
C ILE A 70 2.27 1.79 4.31
N LEU A 71 1.49 1.20 3.40
CA LEU A 71 0.58 1.94 2.54
C LEU A 71 -0.53 2.63 3.33
N LEU A 72 -1.12 1.94 4.30
CA LEU A 72 -2.13 2.53 5.17
C LEU A 72 -1.56 3.71 5.98
N TYR A 73 -0.35 3.56 6.53
CA TYR A 73 0.33 4.63 7.23
C TYR A 73 0.54 5.85 6.32
N ARG A 74 1.08 5.65 5.11
CA ARG A 74 1.33 6.72 4.14
C ARG A 74 0.03 7.41 3.68
N ALA A 75 -1.03 6.63 3.48
CA ALA A 75 -2.34 7.18 3.14
C ALA A 75 -2.88 8.09 4.25
N ASN A 76 -2.81 7.64 5.50
CA ASN A 76 -3.24 8.44 6.66
C ASN A 76 -2.38 9.69 6.86
N GLU A 77 -1.06 9.59 6.66
CA GLU A 77 -0.16 10.73 6.69
C GLU A 77 -0.53 11.78 5.63
N CYS A 78 -0.84 11.33 4.41
CA CYS A 78 -1.30 12.20 3.32
C CYS A 78 -2.62 12.89 3.67
N LEU A 79 -3.61 12.14 4.18
CA LEU A 79 -4.90 12.69 4.61
C LEU A 79 -4.75 13.74 5.70
N SER A 80 -3.86 13.51 6.68
CA SER A 80 -3.57 14.49 7.73
C SER A 80 -3.00 15.79 7.17
N LYS A 81 -1.99 15.70 6.27
CA LYS A 81 -1.39 16.87 5.60
C LYS A 81 -2.42 17.65 4.78
N LEU A 82 -3.27 16.96 4.04
CA LEU A 82 -4.36 17.57 3.28
C LEU A 82 -5.39 18.26 4.20
N GLY A 83 -5.71 17.64 5.34
CA GLY A 83 -6.58 18.23 6.36
C GLY A 83 -6.04 19.56 6.88
N SER A 84 -4.77 19.61 7.26
CA SER A 84 -4.11 20.84 7.72
C SER A 84 -4.04 21.91 6.62
N ALA A 85 -3.72 21.53 5.39
CA ALA A 85 -3.69 22.47 4.27
C ALA A 85 -5.08 23.08 4.01
N ARG A 86 -6.15 22.26 4.08
CA ARG A 86 -7.53 22.71 3.94
C ARG A 86 -7.90 23.72 5.03
N GLU A 87 -7.52 23.47 6.28
CA GLU A 87 -7.80 24.38 7.40
C GLU A 87 -7.06 25.72 7.25
N ALA A 88 -5.80 25.69 6.82
CA ALA A 88 -5.02 26.89 6.55
C ALA A 88 -5.66 27.75 5.46
N VAL A 89 -6.06 27.15 4.34
CA VAL A 89 -6.76 27.86 3.25
C VAL A 89 -8.09 28.42 3.74
N ALA A 90 -8.88 27.64 4.47
CA ALA A 90 -10.17 28.09 5.00
C ALA A 90 -10.01 29.27 5.99
N SER A 91 -8.94 29.27 6.79
CA SER A 91 -8.62 30.40 7.68
C SER A 91 -8.30 31.66 6.89
N GLU A 92 -7.50 31.52 5.84
CA GLU A 92 -7.08 32.65 5.02
C GLU A 92 -8.24 33.24 4.21
N LEU A 93 -9.14 32.40 3.69
CA LEU A 93 -10.38 32.85 3.06
C LEU A 93 -11.22 33.70 4.02
N ARG A 94 -11.46 33.24 5.25
CA ARG A 94 -12.20 34.02 6.26
C ARG A 94 -11.52 35.35 6.59
N ARG A 95 -10.18 35.36 6.65
CA ARG A 95 -9.40 36.58 6.92
C ARG A 95 -9.56 37.60 5.80
N LEU A 96 -9.49 37.14 4.55
CA LEU A 96 -9.69 37.98 3.36
C LEU A 96 -11.12 38.50 3.25
N GLU A 97 -12.12 37.67 3.53
CA GLU A 97 -13.54 38.07 3.58
C GLU A 97 -13.77 39.17 4.62
N ALA A 98 -13.25 38.98 5.85
CA ALA A 98 -13.38 39.98 6.90
C ALA A 98 -12.68 41.31 6.55
N ALA A 99 -11.50 41.25 5.92
CA ALA A 99 -10.78 42.44 5.48
C ALA A 99 -11.50 43.18 4.34
N ALA A 100 -12.12 42.44 3.42
CA ALA A 100 -12.92 43.03 2.34
C ALA A 100 -14.16 43.73 2.89
N SER A 101 -14.90 43.09 3.80
CA SER A 101 -16.08 43.71 4.42
C SER A 101 -15.72 44.98 5.22
N ALA A 102 -14.57 45.01 5.90
CA ALA A 102 -14.11 46.18 6.63
C ALA A 102 -13.61 47.33 5.73
N ALA A 103 -13.29 47.06 4.46
CA ALA A 103 -12.89 48.08 3.50
C ALA A 103 -14.09 48.75 2.80
N ASP A 104 -15.27 48.11 2.87
CA ASP A 104 -16.52 48.61 2.30
C ASP A 104 -17.35 49.46 3.29
N GLU A 105 -16.96 49.52 4.58
CA GLU A 105 -17.50 50.42 5.63
C GLU A 105 -16.70 51.72 5.76
#